data_AF-R6XH61-F1
#
_entry.id   AF-R6XH61-F1
#
_cell.length_a   1.000
_cell.length_b   1.000
_cell.length_c   1.000
_cell.angle_alpha   90.00
_cell.angle_beta   90.00
_cell.angle_gamma   90.00
#
_symmetry.space_group_name_H-M   'P 1'
#
loop_
_entity.id
_entity.type
_entity.pdbx_description
1 polymer ?
#
loop_
_entity_poly.entity_id
_entity_poly.type
_entity_poly.pdbx_seq_one_letter_code
_entity_poly.pdbx_strand_id
1 'polypeptide(L)'
;MTDKELETAIQNRCSLTKGDVAAVLRELHDICVPEFTMGRRVHIPELGYFSLSASLEMPEEQPDRKITGKEVRLAGINFRPESSLMDEVEIGMHFIRSEYTTQSSQYTEEKLLEKIKEYLEENRFITTRALRLLFGLTQYTAQKWLKYFCEKGIMVKDGTRHSPIYFLK
;
A
#
# COMPACT_ATOMS: atom_id res chain seq x y z
N MET A 1 5.13 0.37 18.29
CA MET A 1 5.79 1.27 19.24
C MET A 1 5.08 2.61 19.18
N THR A 2 4.45 3.03 20.27
CA THR A 2 3.85 4.36 20.48
C THR A 2 4.89 5.38 20.99
N ASP A 3 4.52 6.65 21.07
CA ASP A 3 5.31 7.73 21.69
C ASP A 3 5.74 7.38 23.12
N LYS A 4 4.80 6.96 23.97
CA LYS A 4 5.05 6.58 25.36
C LYS A 4 5.90 5.32 25.48
N GLU A 5 5.73 4.37 24.56
CA GLU A 5 6.55 3.16 24.51
C GLU A 5 8.01 3.50 24.13
N LEU A 6 8.21 4.43 23.18
CA LEU A 6 9.53 4.92 22.79
C LEU A 6 10.22 5.66 23.94
N GLU A 7 9.54 6.60 24.59
CA GLU A 7 10.05 7.32 25.76
C GLU A 7 10.47 6.36 26.88
N THR A 8 9.63 5.36 27.16
CA THR A 8 9.91 4.33 28.17
C THR A 8 11.11 3.48 27.76
N ALA A 9 11.21 3.08 26.50
CA ALA A 9 12.33 2.29 25.99
C ALA A 9 13.67 3.06 26.07
N ILE A 10 13.67 4.36 25.78
CA ILE A 10 14.86 5.20 25.88
C ILE A 10 15.25 5.42 27.34
N GLN A 11 14.31 5.75 28.22
CA GLN A 11 14.58 5.91 29.65
C GLN A 11 15.16 4.62 30.28
N ASN A 12 14.75 3.45 29.80
CA ASN A 12 15.30 2.18 30.29
C ASN A 12 16.72 1.89 29.78
N ARG A 13 17.20 2.60 28.75
CA ARG A 13 18.51 2.39 28.11
C ARG A 13 19.53 3.46 28.44
N CYS A 14 19.12 4.60 28.98
CA CYS A 14 20.01 5.72 29.32
C CYS A 14 19.45 6.56 30.48
N SER A 15 20.15 7.63 30.86
CA SER A 15 19.78 8.48 32.00
C SER A 15 18.67 9.51 31.68
N LEU A 16 18.21 9.61 30.43
CA LEU A 16 17.16 10.54 30.04
C LEU A 16 15.81 10.10 30.61
N THR A 17 15.07 11.02 31.22
CA THR A 17 13.69 10.76 31.63
C THR A 17 12.74 10.80 30.44
N LYS A 18 11.53 10.26 30.57
CA LYS A 18 10.47 10.40 29.55
C LYS A 18 10.23 11.87 29.20
N GLY A 19 10.30 12.76 30.19
CA GLY A 19 10.16 14.21 29.98
C GLY A 19 11.27 14.79 29.12
N ASP A 20 12.52 14.38 29.36
CA ASP A 20 13.67 14.81 28.55
C ASP A 20 13.54 14.32 27.10
N VAL A 21 13.12 13.07 26.91
CA VAL A 21 12.92 12.50 25.57
C VAL A 21 11.82 13.25 24.82
N ALA A 22 10.68 13.51 25.47
CA ALA A 22 9.59 14.28 24.88
C ALA A 22 10.04 15.69 24.49
N ALA A 23 10.85 16.34 25.34
CA ALA A 23 11.41 17.66 25.05
C ALA A 23 12.34 17.63 23.83
N VAL A 24 13.26 16.65 23.75
CA VAL A 24 14.17 16.50 22.59
C VAL A 24 13.39 16.26 21.29
N LEU A 25 12.37 15.42 21.30
CA LEU A 25 11.53 15.19 20.12
C LEU A 25 10.76 16.45 19.70
N ARG A 26 10.33 17.25 20.67
CA ARG A 26 9.66 18.53 20.41
C ARG A 26 10.62 19.56 19.80
N GLU A 27 11.82 19.71 20.36
CA GLU A 27 12.84 20.61 19.81
C GLU A 27 13.28 20.16 18.42
N LEU A 28 13.41 18.85 18.19
CA LEU A 28 13.70 18.32 16.86
C LEU A 28 12.63 18.71 15.84
N HIS A 29 11.34 18.64 16.22
CA HIS A 29 10.25 19.14 15.38
C HIS A 29 10.42 20.64 15.10
N ASP A 30 10.66 21.45 16.14
CA ASP A 30 10.77 22.90 16.02
C ASP A 30 11.99 23.34 15.18
N ILE A 31 13.05 22.52 15.12
CA ILE A 31 14.17 22.67 14.19
C ILE A 31 13.79 22.23 12.76
N CYS A 32 13.10 21.10 12.60
CA CYS A 32 12.74 20.58 11.28
C CYS A 32 11.87 21.54 10.47
N VAL A 33 10.92 22.22 11.11
CA VAL A 33 9.98 23.13 10.43
C VAL A 33 10.68 24.23 9.62
N PRO A 34 11.57 25.07 10.19
CA PRO A 34 12.27 26.09 9.42
C PRO A 34 13.25 25.49 8.39
N GLU A 35 13.92 24.39 8.69
CA GLU A 35 14.82 23.70 7.75
C GLU A 35 14.09 23.28 6.48
N PHE A 36 12.95 22.62 6.63
CA PHE A 36 12.11 22.23 5.51
C PHE A 36 11.50 23.42 4.79
N THR A 37 11.09 24.47 5.52
CA THR A 37 10.58 25.71 4.89
C THR A 37 11.61 26.33 3.94
N MET A 38 12.91 26.18 4.24
CA MET A 38 14.01 26.62 3.38
C MET A 38 14.41 25.60 2.29
N GLY A 39 13.69 24.48 2.17
CA GLY A 39 14.00 23.41 1.23
C GLY A 39 15.23 22.58 1.60
N ARG A 40 15.74 22.70 2.84
CA ARG A 40 16.90 21.96 3.30
C ARG A 40 16.53 20.54 3.71
N ARG A 41 17.51 19.65 3.63
CA ARG A 41 17.42 18.28 4.15
C ARG A 41 17.91 18.27 5.60
N VAL A 42 17.26 17.48 6.46
CA VAL A 42 17.66 17.28 7.85
C VAL A 42 18.22 15.87 7.98
N HIS A 43 19.43 15.76 8.53
CA HIS A 43 20.08 14.48 8.82
C HIS A 43 19.91 14.16 10.30
N ILE A 44 19.32 13.00 10.59
CA ILE A 44 19.26 12.44 11.94
C ILE A 44 20.32 11.35 12.00
N PRO A 45 21.40 11.54 12.80
CA PRO A 45 22.47 10.56 12.91
C PRO A 45 21.94 9.18 13.25
N GLU A 46 22.57 8.14 12.69
CA GLU A 46 22.22 6.72 12.86
C GLU A 46 20.86 6.30 12.27
N LEU A 47 20.04 7.26 11.81
CA LEU A 47 18.73 6.98 11.22
C LEU A 47 18.70 7.25 9.73
N GLY A 48 18.97 8.48 9.31
CA GLY A 48 18.79 8.86 7.91
C GLY A 48 18.51 10.33 7.64
N TYR A 49 18.14 10.59 6.40
CA TYR A 49 17.86 11.92 5.89
C TYR A 49 16.37 12.10 5.66
N PHE A 50 15.84 13.22 6.15
CA PHE A 50 14.54 13.74 5.77
C PHE A 50 14.72 14.84 4.72
N SER A 51 13.92 14.78 3.65
CA SER A 51 13.97 15.75 2.55
C SER A 51 12.58 16.05 2.03
N LEU A 52 12.35 17.27 1.55
CA LEU A 52 11.08 17.62 0.95
C LEU A 52 10.90 16.96 -0.42
N SER A 53 9.67 16.51 -0.69
CA SER A 53 9.21 16.22 -2.05
C SER A 53 8.25 17.30 -2.51
N ALA A 54 8.38 17.69 -3.77
CA ALA A 54 7.50 18.64 -4.43
C ALA A 54 6.69 17.95 -5.53
N SER A 55 5.43 18.33 -5.67
CA SER A 55 4.58 17.94 -6.79
C SER A 55 4.20 19.16 -7.61
N LEU A 56 3.78 18.90 -8.84
CA LEU A 56 3.21 19.90 -9.72
C LEU A 56 1.70 19.75 -9.73
N GLU A 57 1.01 20.85 -9.47
CA GLU A 57 -0.44 20.96 -9.59
C GLU A 57 -0.73 21.93 -10.73
N MET A 58 -0.97 21.38 -11.92
CA MET A 58 -1.23 22.15 -13.14
C MET A 58 -2.74 22.29 -13.36
N PRO A 59 -3.25 23.48 -13.73
CA PRO A 59 -4.65 23.65 -14.11
C PRO A 59 -5.00 22.83 -15.37
N GLU A 60 -6.12 22.11 -15.34
CA GLU A 60 -6.59 21.29 -16.49
C GLU A 60 -6.83 22.11 -17.76
N GLU A 61 -7.17 23.39 -17.59
CA GLU A 61 -7.49 24.32 -18.69
C GLU A 61 -6.25 24.72 -19.51
N GLN A 62 -5.05 24.64 -18.93
CA GLN A 62 -3.78 25.03 -19.58
C GLN A 62 -2.61 24.15 -19.13
N PRO A 63 -2.57 22.86 -19.55
CA PRO A 63 -1.53 21.93 -19.13
C PRO A 63 -0.14 22.29 -19.66
N ASP A 64 -0.06 22.96 -20.82
CA ASP A 64 1.21 23.29 -21.50
C ASP A 64 1.81 24.65 -21.07
N ARG A 65 1.21 25.31 -20.07
CA ARG A 65 1.72 26.60 -19.59
C ARG A 65 3.07 26.42 -18.87
N LYS A 66 3.93 27.44 -18.98
CA LYS A 66 5.20 27.50 -18.23
C LYS A 66 4.96 27.35 -16.72
N ILE A 67 5.63 26.37 -16.12
CA ILE A 67 5.64 26.11 -14.68
C ILE A 67 6.28 27.30 -13.94
N THR A 68 5.61 27.79 -12.90
CA THR A 68 6.14 28.76 -11.95
C THR A 68 6.06 28.21 -10.52
N GLY A 69 6.59 28.95 -9.54
CA GLY A 69 6.48 28.54 -8.14
C GLY A 69 5.03 28.42 -7.64
N LYS A 70 4.04 29.00 -8.35
CA LYS A 70 2.61 28.93 -8.00
C LYS A 70 1.99 27.57 -8.27
N GLU A 71 2.60 26.75 -9.12
CA GLU A 71 2.13 25.40 -9.47
C GLU A 71 2.90 24.34 -8.67
N VAL A 72 3.92 24.73 -7.90
CA VAL A 72 4.65 23.83 -7.01
C VAL A 72 3.88 23.67 -5.70
N ARG A 73 3.68 22.43 -5.29
CA ARG A 73 3.09 22.06 -4.00
C ARG A 73 4.06 21.19 -3.21
N LEU A 74 3.96 21.27 -1.89
CA LEU A 74 4.57 20.28 -1.03
C LEU A 74 3.85 18.95 -1.22
N ALA A 75 4.55 17.95 -1.75
CA ALA A 75 4.01 16.60 -1.90
C ALA A 75 4.16 15.79 -0.61
N GLY A 76 5.22 16.06 0.16
CA GLY A 76 5.48 15.37 1.43
C GLY A 76 6.93 15.51 1.89
N ILE A 77 7.29 14.67 2.85
CA ILE A 77 8.65 14.54 3.38
C ILE A 77 9.09 13.10 3.16
N ASN A 78 10.17 12.92 2.41
CA ASN A 78 10.79 11.63 2.17
C ASN A 78 11.79 11.32 3.29
N PHE A 79 11.71 10.12 3.85
CA PHE A 79 12.75 9.56 4.70
C PHE A 79 13.63 8.60 3.88
N ARG A 80 14.93 8.83 3.89
CA ARG A 80 15.93 7.93 3.32
C ARG A 80 16.80 7.40 4.46
N PRO A 81 16.71 6.11 4.82
CA PRO A 81 17.54 5.54 5.87
C PRO A 81 19.01 5.54 5.47
N GLU A 82 19.90 5.57 6.47
CA GLU A 82 21.32 5.31 6.25
C GLU A 82 21.55 3.85 5.84
N SER A 83 22.63 3.61 5.09
CA SER A 83 23.01 2.24 4.69
C SER A 83 23.36 1.39 5.90
N SER A 84 24.05 1.95 6.91
CA SER A 84 24.39 1.26 8.16
C SER A 84 23.15 0.70 8.87
N LEU A 85 22.10 1.52 9.02
CA LEU A 85 20.83 1.09 9.61
C LEU A 85 20.19 -0.04 8.78
N MET A 86 20.22 0.05 7.45
CA MET A 86 19.69 -1.00 6.58
C MET A 86 20.46 -2.32 6.73
N ASP A 87 21.79 -2.24 6.77
CA ASP A 87 22.68 -3.40 6.90
C ASP A 87 22.44 -4.11 8.26
N GLU A 88 22.34 -3.36 9.35
CA GLU A 88 22.05 -3.91 10.69
C GLU A 88 20.67 -4.57 10.77
N VAL A 89 19.65 -3.96 10.16
CA VAL A 89 18.30 -4.52 10.10
C VAL A 89 18.31 -5.82 9.28
N GLU A 90 18.98 -5.83 8.12
CA GLU A 90 19.04 -7.01 7.26
C GLU A 90 19.69 -8.22 7.95
N ILE A 91 20.76 -7.98 8.72
CA ILE A 91 21.42 -9.04 9.52
C ILE A 91 20.44 -9.66 10.53
N GLY A 92 19.59 -8.85 11.16
CA GLY A 92 18.61 -9.30 12.14
C GLY A 92 17.35 -9.93 11.54
N MET A 93 17.20 -9.92 10.22
CA MET A 93 16.00 -10.42 9.53
C MET A 93 16.17 -11.85 9.01
N HIS A 94 15.08 -12.62 9.07
CA HIS A 94 14.99 -13.94 8.47
C HIS A 94 13.85 -13.96 7.45
N PHE A 95 14.20 -14.14 6.19
CA PHE A 95 13.22 -14.33 5.12
C PHE A 95 12.81 -15.80 5.05
N ILE A 96 11.51 -16.05 5.10
CA ILE A 96 10.94 -17.37 4.88
C ILE A 96 10.19 -17.33 3.55
N ARG A 97 10.40 -18.34 2.72
CA ARG A 97 9.61 -18.50 1.50
C ARG A 97 8.16 -18.76 1.89
N SER A 98 7.24 -17.90 1.43
CA SER A 98 5.81 -18.11 1.63
C SER A 98 5.37 -19.44 1.01
N GLU A 99 4.68 -20.26 1.79
CA GLU A 99 3.98 -21.47 1.28
C GLU A 99 2.76 -21.10 0.42
N TYR A 100 2.23 -19.88 0.60
CA TYR A 100 1.16 -19.34 -0.23
C TYR A 100 1.73 -18.74 -1.50
N THR A 101 1.23 -19.22 -2.65
CA THR A 101 1.46 -18.57 -3.94
C THR A 101 0.52 -17.38 -4.11
N THR A 102 1.08 -16.23 -4.48
CA THR A 102 0.28 -15.07 -4.93
C THR A 102 -0.13 -15.19 -6.39
N GLN A 103 0.33 -16.22 -7.11
CA GLN A 103 -0.03 -16.46 -8.49
C GLN A 103 -1.39 -17.15 -8.56
N SER A 104 -2.25 -16.63 -9.44
CA SER A 104 -3.50 -17.31 -9.78
C SER A 104 -3.19 -18.60 -10.53
N SER A 105 -3.97 -19.66 -10.29
CA SER A 105 -3.98 -20.82 -11.16
C SER A 105 -4.27 -20.40 -12.60
N GLN A 106 -3.52 -20.95 -13.56
CA GLN A 106 -3.74 -20.68 -14.97
C GLN A 106 -4.90 -21.55 -15.48
N TYR A 107 -5.94 -20.89 -15.98
CA TYR A 107 -7.05 -21.54 -16.66
C TYR A 107 -7.17 -21.05 -18.09
N THR A 108 -7.53 -21.95 -18.99
CA THR A 108 -8.14 -21.54 -20.27
C THR A 108 -9.58 -21.11 -20.03
N GLU A 109 -10.16 -20.40 -20.98
CA GLU A 109 -11.55 -19.94 -20.88
C GLU A 109 -12.51 -21.11 -20.71
N GLU A 110 -12.33 -22.16 -21.52
CA GLU A 110 -13.20 -23.34 -21.56
C GLU A 110 -13.18 -24.08 -20.22
N LYS A 111 -11.97 -24.32 -19.69
CA LYS A 111 -11.77 -25.04 -18.43
C LYS A 111 -12.31 -24.29 -17.23
N LEU A 112 -12.16 -22.96 -17.20
CA LEU A 112 -12.72 -22.17 -16.12
C LEU A 112 -14.25 -22.14 -16.19
N LEU A 113 -14.81 -21.97 -17.39
CA LEU A 113 -16.24 -21.94 -17.59
C LEU A 113 -16.89 -23.28 -17.25
N GLU A 114 -16.26 -24.40 -17.62
CA GLU A 114 -16.69 -25.76 -17.24
C GLU A 114 -16.79 -25.90 -15.73
N LYS A 115 -15.73 -25.57 -14.99
CA LYS A 115 -15.77 -25.64 -13.52
C LYS A 115 -16.78 -24.69 -12.89
N ILE A 116 -17.00 -23.50 -13.46
CA ILE A 116 -18.03 -22.58 -12.99
C ILE A 116 -19.43 -23.19 -13.21
N LYS A 117 -19.66 -23.86 -14.34
CA LYS A 117 -20.91 -24.58 -14.61
C LYS A 117 -21.13 -25.70 -13.61
N GLU A 118 -20.13 -26.56 -13.39
CA GLU A 118 -20.18 -27.64 -12.38
C GLU A 118 -20.52 -27.07 -10.99
N TYR A 119 -19.86 -25.98 -10.58
CA TYR A 119 -20.16 -25.33 -9.31
C TYR A 119 -21.62 -24.83 -9.23
N LEU A 120 -22.15 -24.32 -10.35
CA LEU A 120 -23.50 -23.76 -10.42
C LEU A 120 -24.61 -24.83 -10.52
N GLU A 121 -24.27 -26.09 -10.77
CA GLU A 121 -25.24 -27.21 -10.67
C GLU A 121 -25.69 -27.40 -9.21
N GLU A 122 -24.76 -27.25 -8.27
CA GLU A 122 -25.03 -27.36 -6.83
C GLU A 122 -25.33 -26.00 -6.16
N ASN A 123 -24.91 -24.90 -6.77
CA ASN A 123 -25.00 -23.55 -6.18
C ASN A 123 -25.75 -22.59 -7.11
N ARG A 124 -26.72 -21.84 -6.58
CA ARG A 124 -27.57 -20.95 -7.41
C ARG A 124 -26.82 -19.79 -8.07
N PHE A 125 -25.69 -19.37 -7.51
CA PHE A 125 -24.88 -18.25 -8.01
C PHE A 125 -23.44 -18.43 -7.60
N ILE A 126 -22.54 -17.71 -8.26
CA ILE A 126 -21.13 -17.65 -7.90
C ILE A 126 -20.74 -16.23 -7.49
N THR A 127 -19.81 -16.12 -6.55
CA THR A 127 -19.27 -14.83 -6.08
C THR A 127 -17.80 -14.72 -6.44
N THR A 128 -17.27 -13.48 -6.47
CA THR A 128 -15.82 -13.27 -6.62
C THR A 128 -15.04 -14.00 -5.51
N ARG A 129 -15.57 -14.08 -4.28
CA ARG A 129 -14.94 -14.82 -3.18
C ARG A 129 -14.89 -16.33 -3.47
N ALA A 130 -15.97 -16.91 -3.99
CA ALA A 130 -16.00 -18.31 -4.38
C ALA A 130 -14.96 -18.61 -5.46
N LEU A 131 -14.86 -17.78 -6.51
CA LEU A 131 -13.80 -17.91 -7.54
C LEU A 131 -12.39 -17.85 -6.94
N ARG A 132 -12.15 -16.94 -5.99
CA ARG A 132 -10.84 -16.81 -5.35
C ARG A 132 -10.45 -18.06 -4.58
N LEU A 133 -11.33 -18.52 -3.69
CA LEU A 133 -11.02 -19.58 -2.74
C LEU A 133 -11.05 -20.97 -3.40
N LEU A 134 -12.08 -21.25 -4.20
CA LEU A 134 -12.29 -22.59 -4.76
C LEU A 134 -11.46 -22.84 -6.01
N PHE A 135 -11.12 -21.77 -6.75
CA PHE A 135 -10.44 -21.88 -8.04
C PHE A 135 -9.01 -21.35 -7.98
N GLY A 136 -8.52 -20.90 -6.81
CA GLY A 136 -7.13 -20.48 -6.63
C GLY A 136 -6.80 -19.19 -7.40
N LEU A 137 -7.72 -18.23 -7.42
CA LEU A 137 -7.56 -16.97 -8.16
C LEU A 137 -7.29 -15.81 -7.21
N THR A 138 -6.47 -14.85 -7.64
CA THR A 138 -6.38 -13.56 -6.95
C THR A 138 -7.67 -12.78 -7.15
N GLN A 139 -7.89 -11.76 -6.31
CA GLN A 139 -9.05 -10.89 -6.44
C GLN A 139 -9.13 -10.21 -7.80
N TYR A 140 -8.01 -9.71 -8.30
CA TYR A 140 -7.92 -9.10 -9.62
C TYR A 140 -8.28 -10.09 -10.74
N THR A 141 -7.67 -11.28 -10.75
CA THR A 141 -7.92 -12.29 -11.79
C THR A 141 -9.37 -12.79 -11.77
N ALA A 142 -9.94 -13.04 -10.60
CA ALA A 142 -11.33 -13.46 -10.46
C ALA A 142 -12.31 -12.39 -10.99
N GLN A 143 -12.08 -11.11 -10.65
CA GLN A 143 -12.90 -10.00 -11.18
C GLN A 143 -12.76 -9.85 -12.69
N LYS A 144 -11.54 -10.01 -13.22
CA LYS A 144 -11.26 -9.95 -14.66
C LYS A 144 -12.04 -11.03 -15.42
N TRP A 145 -12.03 -12.28 -14.95
CA TRP A 145 -12.79 -13.38 -15.56
C TRP A 145 -14.30 -13.15 -15.50
N LEU A 146 -14.82 -12.76 -14.34
CA LEU A 146 -16.26 -12.48 -14.19
C LEU A 146 -16.71 -11.34 -15.12
N LYS A 147 -15.91 -10.26 -15.21
CA LYS A 147 -16.17 -9.15 -16.13
C LYS A 147 -16.17 -9.64 -17.58
N TYR A 148 -15.16 -10.43 -17.96
CA TYR A 148 -15.05 -11.00 -19.30
C TYR A 148 -16.25 -11.88 -19.70
N PHE A 149 -16.70 -12.77 -18.80
CA PHE A 149 -17.89 -13.59 -19.06
C PHE A 149 -19.19 -12.79 -19.12
N CYS A 150 -19.30 -11.70 -18.36
CA CYS A 150 -20.43 -10.77 -18.47
C CYS A 150 -20.42 -10.02 -19.82
N GLU A 151 -19.25 -9.55 -20.25
CA GLU A 151 -19.09 -8.85 -21.54
C GLU A 151 -19.37 -9.77 -22.74
N LYS A 152 -18.99 -11.05 -22.66
CA LYS A 152 -19.37 -12.09 -23.64
C LYS A 152 -20.85 -12.49 -23.57
N GLY A 153 -21.60 -12.01 -22.58
CA GLY A 153 -23.00 -12.36 -22.38
C GLY A 153 -23.25 -13.79 -21.91
N ILE A 154 -22.22 -14.47 -21.40
CA ILE A 154 -22.32 -15.83 -20.84
C ILE A 154 -22.87 -15.77 -19.41
N MET A 155 -22.57 -14.69 -18.69
CA MET A 155 -23.00 -14.49 -17.31
C MET A 155 -23.74 -13.17 -17.12
N VAL A 156 -24.60 -13.13 -16.11
CA VAL A 156 -25.29 -11.91 -15.67
C VAL A 156 -24.81 -11.56 -14.27
N LYS A 157 -24.44 -10.29 -14.08
CA LYS A 157 -24.07 -9.74 -12.79
C LYS A 157 -25.30 -9.13 -12.11
N ASP A 158 -25.50 -9.47 -10.85
CA ASP A 158 -26.54 -8.93 -9.98
C ASP A 158 -25.98 -8.70 -8.56
N GLY A 159 -26.85 -8.34 -7.61
CA GLY A 159 -26.52 -8.12 -6.21
C GLY A 159 -26.07 -6.70 -5.90
N THR A 160 -25.53 -6.49 -4.71
CA THR A 160 -25.13 -5.16 -4.24
C THR A 160 -23.69 -4.84 -4.65
N ARG A 161 -23.33 -3.55 -4.63
CA ARG A 161 -21.95 -3.09 -4.89
C ARG A 161 -20.90 -3.84 -4.05
N HIS A 162 -21.24 -4.19 -2.81
CA HIS A 162 -20.34 -4.85 -1.86
C HIS A 162 -20.45 -6.38 -1.87
N SER A 163 -21.50 -6.93 -2.46
CA SER A 163 -21.72 -8.38 -2.58
C SER A 163 -22.29 -8.73 -3.97
N PRO A 164 -21.48 -8.59 -5.03
CA PRO A 164 -21.90 -8.95 -6.38
C PRO A 164 -22.03 -10.48 -6.50
N ILE A 165 -23.12 -10.91 -7.12
CA ILE A 165 -23.41 -12.31 -7.44
C ILE A 165 -23.53 -12.46 -8.95
N TYR A 166 -23.18 -13.63 -9.44
CA TYR A 166 -23.13 -13.90 -10.87
C TYR A 166 -23.86 -15.19 -11.20
N PHE A 167 -24.64 -15.16 -12.27
CA PHE A 167 -25.43 -16.27 -12.78
C PHE A 167 -25.01 -16.61 -14.19
N LEU A 168 -25.20 -17.87 -14.61
CA LEU A 168 -25.19 -18.20 -16.03
C LEU A 168 -26.44 -17.59 -16.68
N LYS A 169 -26.26 -17.03 -17.87
CA LYS A 169 -27.36 -16.50 -18.67
C LYS A 169 -28.17 -17.62 -19.32
#